data_AF-A0A0F9H203-F1
#
_entry.id   AF-A0A0F9H203-F1
#
_cell.length_a   1.000
_cell.length_b   1.000
_cell.length_c   1.000
_cell.angle_alpha   90.00
_cell.angle_beta   90.00
_cell.angle_gamma   90.00
#
_symmetry.space_group_name_H-M   'P 1'
#
loop_
_entity.id
_entity.type
_entity.pdbx_description
1 polymer ?
#
loop_
_entity_poly.entity_id
_entity_poly.type
_entity_poly.pdbx_seq_one_letter_code
_entity_poly.pdbx_strand_id
1 'polypeptide(L)'
;MATCEHCKEDMLKVRSCPTNHHLVDDQGTIWETIPFILFREREGRLSNGCHDCNVQIGARHHHNCDMERCPKCGNQLISCDCVFLPVDQ
;
A
#
# COMPACT_ATOMS: atom_id res chain seq x y z
N MET A 1 16.37 8.06 7.11
CA MET A 1 15.52 6.85 7.07
C MET A 1 14.09 7.33 6.97
N ALA A 2 13.28 6.72 6.10
CA ALA A 2 11.87 7.07 5.96
C ALA A 2 11.05 6.25 6.98
N THR A 3 10.54 6.93 8.00
CA THR A 3 9.64 6.32 9.00
C THR A 3 8.21 6.49 8.51
N CYS A 4 7.43 5.42 8.53
CA CYS A 4 6.01 5.50 8.18
C CYS A 4 5.24 6.27 9.27
N GLU A 5 4.49 7.29 8.88
CA GLU A 5 3.74 8.13 9.81
C GLU A 5 2.61 7.37 10.53
N HIS A 6 2.15 6.25 9.98
CA HIS A 6 1.03 5.50 10.53
C HIS A 6 1.46 4.33 11.42
N CYS A 7 2.43 3.52 10.99
CA CYS A 7 2.91 2.41 11.81
C CYS A 7 4.09 2.77 12.71
N LYS A 8 4.66 3.98 12.58
CA LYS A 8 5.80 4.51 13.35
C LYS A 8 7.10 3.71 13.23
N GLU A 9 7.14 2.80 12.28
CA GLU A 9 8.29 1.94 12.03
C GLU A 9 9.10 2.41 10.82
N ASP A 10 10.35 1.95 10.79
CA ASP A 10 11.25 2.17 9.66
C ASP A 10 10.84 1.29 8.47
N MET A 11 10.56 1.92 7.33
CA MET A 11 10.12 1.25 6.10
C MET A 11 11.21 0.33 5.52
N LEU A 12 12.47 0.47 5.93
CA LEU A 12 13.55 -0.47 5.57
C LEU A 12 13.60 -1.70 6.48
N LYS A 13 13.03 -1.63 7.69
CA LYS A 13 13.01 -2.75 8.65
C LYS A 13 11.73 -3.56 8.57
N VAL A 14 10.60 -2.88 8.40
CA VAL A 14 9.28 -3.51 8.37
C VAL A 14 8.90 -3.89 6.96
N ARG A 15 8.56 -5.16 6.78
CA ARG A 15 8.29 -5.77 5.46
C ARG A 15 6.83 -5.65 5.02
N SER A 16 5.94 -5.26 5.93
CA SER A 16 4.50 -5.08 5.73
C SER A 16 3.99 -4.02 6.69
N CYS A 17 3.22 -3.05 6.22
CA CYS A 17 2.59 -2.09 7.11
C CYS A 17 1.45 -2.77 7.90
N PRO A 18 1.49 -2.80 9.24
CA PRO A 18 0.41 -3.41 10.02
C PRO A 18 -0.85 -2.57 10.04
N THR A 19 -0.79 -1.26 9.79
CA THR A 19 -1.94 -0.36 9.94
C THR A 19 -2.72 -0.14 8.65
N ASN A 20 -2.18 -0.53 7.49
CA ASN A 20 -2.84 -0.32 6.19
C ASN A 20 -3.76 -1.49 5.86
N HIS A 21 -4.98 -1.53 6.42
CA HIS A 21 -5.92 -2.65 6.24
C HIS A 21 -7.11 -2.33 5.36
N HIS A 22 -7.63 -1.11 5.50
CA HIS A 22 -8.94 -0.76 5.00
C HIS A 22 -8.91 0.58 4.28
N LEU A 23 -9.59 0.63 3.15
CA LEU A 23 -9.89 1.84 2.41
C LEU A 23 -11.40 2.07 2.49
N VAL A 24 -11.82 3.33 2.53
CA VAL A 24 -13.22 3.72 2.40
C VAL A 24 -13.38 4.54 1.12
N ASP A 25 -14.44 4.26 0.37
CA ASP A 25 -14.76 5.03 -0.84
C ASP A 25 -15.71 6.20 -0.56
N ASP A 26 -15.97 6.98 -1.60
CA ASP A 26 -16.88 8.14 -1.61
C ASP A 26 -18.33 7.80 -1.22
N GLN A 27 -18.72 6.54 -1.31
CA GLN A 27 -20.04 6.03 -0.93
C GLN A 27 -20.06 5.43 0.49
N GLY A 28 -18.91 5.44 1.21
CA GLY A 28 -18.77 4.87 2.53
C GLY A 28 -18.56 3.35 2.54
N THR A 29 -18.27 2.73 1.40
CA THR A 29 -17.99 1.30 1.30
C THR A 29 -16.57 1.02 1.77
N ILE A 30 -16.41 0.06 2.68
CA ILE A 30 -15.11 -0.37 3.19
C ILE A 30 -14.56 -1.50 2.32
N TRP A 31 -13.30 -1.37 1.92
CA TRP A 31 -12.56 -2.32 1.11
C TRP A 31 -11.30 -2.77 1.83
N GLU A 32 -10.99 -4.07 1.76
CA GLU A 32 -9.68 -4.56 2.20
C GLU A 32 -8.59 -4.14 1.20
N THR A 33 -7.46 -3.69 1.71
CA THR A 33 -6.28 -3.34 0.89
C THR A 33 -5.72 -4.59 0.22
N ILE A 34 -5.25 -4.45 -1.02
CA ILE A 34 -4.60 -5.55 -1.73
C ILE A 34 -3.11 -5.62 -1.40
N PRO A 35 -2.54 -6.82 -1.23
CA PRO A 35 -1.11 -6.98 -1.00
C PRO A 35 -0.30 -6.57 -2.24
N PHE A 36 0.94 -6.15 -2.02
CA PHE A 36 1.90 -5.88 -3.08
C PHE A 36 2.12 -7.14 -3.90
N ILE A 37 1.85 -7.06 -5.20
CA ILE A 37 2.16 -8.12 -6.15
C ILE A 37 3.20 -7.64 -7.15
N LEU A 38 4.04 -8.56 -7.63
CA LEU A 38 4.95 -8.26 -8.73
C LEU A 38 4.13 -7.91 -9.97
N PHE A 39 4.14 -6.64 -10.34
CA PHE A 39 3.84 -6.26 -11.70
C PHE A 39 5.14 -6.39 -12.49
N ARG A 40 5.08 -7.19 -13.57
CA ARG A 40 6.19 -7.29 -14.51
C ARG A 40 6.37 -5.90 -15.14
N GLU A 41 7.29 -5.12 -14.61
CA GLU A 41 7.69 -3.85 -15.23
C GLU A 41 8.13 -4.14 -16.67
N ARG A 42 7.85 -3.21 -17.60
CA ARG A 42 8.16 -3.37 -19.04
C ARG A 42 9.62 -3.76 -19.32
N GLU A 43 10.52 -3.52 -18.37
CA GLU A 43 11.96 -3.78 -18.50
C GLU A 43 12.45 -5.10 -17.86
N GLY A 44 11.55 -5.98 -17.39
CA GLY A 44 11.91 -7.34 -17.01
C GLY A 44 12.76 -7.47 -15.74
N ARG A 45 12.94 -6.39 -14.97
CA ARG A 45 13.56 -6.45 -13.63
C ARG A 45 12.51 -6.90 -12.62
N LEU A 46 12.76 -8.03 -11.97
CA LEU A 46 12.00 -8.45 -10.79
C LEU A 46 12.58 -7.68 -9.59
N SER A 47 11.82 -6.74 -9.03
CA SER A 47 12.20 -6.11 -7.76
C SER A 47 11.84 -7.03 -6.60
N ASN A 48 12.69 -7.10 -5.58
CA ASN A 48 12.43 -7.90 -4.37
C ASN A 48 11.39 -7.24 -3.43
N GLY A 49 10.91 -6.05 -3.78
CA GLY A 49 9.96 -5.27 -3.01
C GLY A 49 9.45 -4.06 -3.78
N CYS A 50 8.46 -3.36 -3.23
CA CYS A 50 7.95 -2.12 -3.79
C CYS A 50 9.08 -1.09 -3.92
N HIS A 51 9.21 -0.41 -5.05
CA HIS A 51 10.27 0.59 -5.24
C HIS A 51 10.08 1.84 -4.38
N ASP A 52 8.85 2.13 -3.98
CA ASP A 52 8.50 3.34 -3.21
C ASP A 52 8.55 3.09 -1.71
N CYS A 53 7.86 2.04 -1.23
CA CYS A 53 7.75 1.76 0.20
C CYS A 53 8.50 0.50 0.68
N ASN A 54 9.23 -0.19 -0.20
CA ASN A 54 10.11 -1.33 0.10
C ASN A 54 9.46 -2.59 0.71
N VAL A 55 8.12 -2.65 0.77
CA VAL A 55 7.39 -3.84 1.26
C VAL A 55 7.59 -5.03 0.32
N GLN A 56 7.55 -6.25 0.87
CA GLN A 56 7.78 -7.47 0.12
C GLN A 56 6.53 -7.94 -0.63
N ILE A 57 6.71 -8.84 -1.58
CA ILE A 57 5.61 -9.47 -2.32
C ILE A 57 4.69 -10.20 -1.33
N GLY A 58 3.39 -9.98 -1.43
CA GLY A 58 2.38 -10.50 -0.51
C GLY A 58 2.16 -9.63 0.74
N ALA A 59 2.96 -8.58 0.95
CA ALA A 59 2.83 -7.69 2.09
C ALA A 59 1.98 -6.46 1.77
N ARG A 60 1.44 -5.79 2.80
CA ARG A 60 0.64 -4.57 2.64
C ARG A 60 1.54 -3.34 2.57
N HIS A 61 1.22 -2.43 1.65
CA HIS A 61 1.92 -1.17 1.45
C HIS A 61 1.88 -0.29 2.70
N HIS A 62 2.88 0.56 2.87
CA HIS A 62 2.73 1.69 3.79
C HIS A 62 1.74 2.69 3.22
N HIS A 63 1.06 3.42 4.10
CA HIS A 63 0.11 4.47 3.70
C HIS A 63 0.79 5.46 2.75
N ASN A 64 0.01 5.94 1.79
CA ASN A 64 0.43 6.92 0.77
C ASN A 64 1.52 6.42 -0.19
N CYS A 65 1.70 5.10 -0.32
CA CYS A 65 2.62 4.54 -1.31
C CYS A 65 2.08 4.75 -2.75
N ASP A 66 2.89 5.32 -3.64
CA ASP A 66 2.50 5.65 -5.03
C ASP A 66 2.20 4.40 -5.88
N MET A 67 2.76 3.27 -5.47
CA MET A 67 2.56 1.96 -6.10
C MET A 67 1.34 1.19 -5.57
N GLU A 68 0.69 1.69 -4.53
CA GLU A 68 -0.50 1.04 -3.98
C GLU A 68 -1.65 1.11 -4.99
N ARG A 69 -2.41 0.02 -5.08
CA ARG A 69 -3.56 -0.07 -5.98
C ARG A 69 -4.85 -0.09 -5.19
N CYS A 70 -5.84 0.62 -5.72
CA CYS A 70 -7.15 0.66 -5.13
C CYS A 70 -7.90 -0.67 -5.38
N PRO A 71 -8.43 -1.35 -4.35
CA PRO A 71 -9.20 -2.59 -4.49
C PRO A 71 -10.52 -2.39 -5.23
N LYS A 72 -11.11 -1.19 -5.19
CA LYS A 72 -12.37 -0.85 -5.88
C LYS A 72 -12.20 -0.79 -7.39
N CYS A 73 -11.17 -0.10 -7.89
CA CYS A 73 -11.02 0.19 -9.33
C CYS A 73 -9.80 -0.47 -10.00
N GLY A 74 -8.85 -1.00 -9.23
CA GLY A 74 -7.64 -1.67 -9.72
C GLY A 74 -6.52 -0.75 -10.23
N ASN A 75 -6.78 0.56 -10.32
CA ASN A 75 -5.80 1.59 -10.67
C ASN A 75 -4.94 1.97 -9.45
N GLN A 76 -3.96 2.85 -9.66
CA GLN A 76 -3.17 3.42 -8.56
C GLN A 76 -4.10 4.15 -7.59
N LEU A 77 -3.89 3.94 -6.28
CA LEU A 77 -4.71 4.52 -5.22
C LEU A 77 -4.64 6.04 -5.23
N ILE A 78 -3.47 6.62 -5.51
CA ILE A 78 -3.27 8.07 -5.64
C ILE A 78 -4.13 8.73 -6.74
N SER A 79 -4.67 7.93 -7.67
CA SER A 79 -5.56 8.38 -8.75
C SER A 79 -7.04 8.07 -8.45
N CYS A 80 -7.37 7.69 -7.22
CA CYS A 80 -8.71 7.30 -6.78
C CYS A 80 -9.15 8.12 -5.56
N ASP A 81 -10.46 8.32 -5.42
CA ASP A 81 -11.04 9.03 -4.26
C ASP A 81 -11.17 8.15 -3.00
N CYS A 82 -10.67 6.91 -3.03
CA CYS A 82 -10.62 6.05 -1.85
C CYS A 82 -9.55 6.55 -0.87
N VAL A 83 -9.86 6.56 0.43
CA VAL A 83 -8.95 7.01 1.49
C VAL A 83 -8.74 5.93 2.53
N PHE A 84 -7.59 5.95 3.20
CA PHE A 84 -7.32 5.04 4.32
C PHE A 84 -8.32 5.27 5.44
N LEU A 85 -8.96 4.19 5.87
CA LEU A 85 -9.77 4.21 7.06
C LEU A 85 -8.82 4.05 8.26
N PRO A 86 -8.69 5.08 9.13
CA PRO A 86 -7.91 4.92 10.34
C PRO A 86 -8.56 3.82 11.18
N VAL A 87 -7.82 2.74 11.42
CA VAL A 87 -8.16 1.78 12.45
C VAL A 87 -7.69 2.44 13.74
N ASP A 88 -8.63 2.98 14.52
CA ASP A 88 -8.34 3.48 15.87
C ASP A 88 -7.57 2.38 16.61
N GLN A 89 -6.37 2.72 17.12
CA GLN A 89 -5.51 1.83 17.90
C GLN A 89 -6.03 1.64 19.32
#